data_AF-A0A1E7LWX7-F1
#
_entry.id   AF-A0A1E7LWX7-F1
#
_cell.length_a   1.000
_cell.length_b   1.000
_cell.length_c   1.000
_cell.angle_alpha   90.00
_cell.angle_beta   90.00
_cell.angle_gamma   90.00
#
_symmetry.space_group_name_H-M   'P 1'
#
loop_
_entity.id
_entity.type
_entity.pdbx_description
1 polymer ?
#
loop_
_entity_poly.entity_id
_entity_poly.type
_entity_poly.pdbx_seq_one_letter_code
_entity_poly.pdbx_strand_id
1 'polypeptide(L)' 'MTLWRQVLGALKDPQATDREQILAEGAAELARTRSADRAPDADDVIRIAMTEFAVLLAPRTAAAAVNKRRRT' A
#
# COMPACT_ATOMS: atom_id res chain seq x y z
N MET A 1 -5.36 12.79 -9.68
CA MET A 1 -5.70 12.83 -8.24
C MET A 1 -4.51 12.30 -7.46
N THR A 2 -4.17 12.83 -6.29
CA THR A 2 -2.98 12.36 -5.54
C THR A 2 -3.23 11.01 -4.88
N LEU A 3 -2.20 10.17 -4.75
CA LEU A 3 -2.27 8.85 -4.11
C LEU A 3 -2.94 8.92 -2.72
N TRP A 4 -2.51 9.87 -1.89
CA TRP A 4 -3.05 10.00 -0.53
C TRP A 4 -4.54 10.32 -0.49
N ARG A 5 -5.06 11.05 -1.48
CA ARG A 5 -6.49 11.34 -1.56
C ARG A 5 -7.28 10.09 -1.95
N GLN A 6 -6.71 9.22 -2.77
CA GLN A 6 -7.29 7.91 -3.11
C GLN A 6 -7.25 6.97 -1.89
N VAL A 7 -6.12 6.90 -1.18
CA VAL A 7 -5.98 6.11 0.06
C VAL A 7 -7.02 6.50 1.10
N LEU A 8 -7.19 7.80 1.34
CA LEU A 8 -8.23 8.29 2.26
C LEU A 8 -9.65 7.95 1.80
N GLY A 9 -9.90 7.92 0.49
CA GLY A 9 -11.17 7.45 -0.08
C GLY A 9 -11.39 5.95 0.18
N ALA A 10 -10.38 5.13 -0.11
CA ALA A 10 -10.40 3.67 0.08
C ALA A 10 -10.51 3.24 1.55
N LEU A 11 -10.04 4.07 2.49
CA LEU A 11 -10.25 3.87 3.93
C LEU A 11 -11.69 4.18 4.35
N LYS A 12 -12.34 5.14 3.69
CA LYS A 12 -13.71 5.57 4.01
C LYS A 12 -14.77 4.67 3.39
N ASP A 13 -14.51 4.13 2.20
CA ASP A 13 -15.44 3.26 1.49
C ASP A 13 -14.89 1.83 1.38
N PRO A 14 -15.35 0.90 2.25
CA PRO A 14 -14.92 -0.49 2.22
C PRO A 14 -15.36 -1.25 0.96
N GLN A 15 -16.33 -0.75 0.20
CA GLN A 15 -16.90 -1.39 -1.00
C GLN A 15 -16.30 -0.87 -2.31
N ALA A 16 -15.37 0.08 -2.26
CA ALA A 16 -14.73 0.58 -3.46
C ALA A 16 -13.98 -0.55 -4.20
N THR A 17 -14.25 -0.72 -5.50
CA THR A 17 -13.72 -1.81 -6.34
C THR A 17 -12.19 -1.93 -6.27
N ASP A 18 -11.49 -0.80 -6.25
CA ASP A 18 -10.01 -0.76 -6.26
C ASP A 18 -9.41 -0.58 -4.85
N ARG A 19 -10.21 -0.73 -3.79
CA ARG A 19 -9.82 -0.42 -2.41
C ARG A 19 -8.51 -1.09 -2.02
N GLU A 20 -8.43 -2.41 -2.14
CA GLU A 20 -7.27 -3.17 -1.68
C GLU A 20 -6.00 -2.76 -2.43
N GLN A 21 -6.12 -2.54 -3.74
CA GLN A 21 -5.00 -2.09 -4.58
C GLN A 21 -4.52 -0.69 -4.20
N ILE A 22 -5.44 0.25 -3.99
CA ILE A 22 -5.11 1.62 -3.58
C ILE A 22 -4.40 1.63 -2.21
N LEU A 23 -4.90 0.83 -1.25
CA LEU A 23 -4.29 0.71 0.06
C LEU A 23 -2.90 0.07 0.00
N ALA A 24 -2.72 -0.96 -0.84
CA ALA A 24 -1.41 -1.58 -1.07
C ALA A 24 -0.41 -0.58 -1.69
N GLU A 25 -0.84 0.24 -2.63
CA GLU A 25 0.01 1.28 -3.24
C GLU A 25 0.38 2.41 -2.27
N GLY A 26 -0.53 2.76 -1.36
CA GLY A 26 -0.27 3.68 -0.25
C GLY A 26 0.71 3.10 0.76
N ALA A 27 0.53 1.84 1.13
CA ALA A 27 1.40 1.15 2.09
C ALA A 27 2.82 0.99 1.51
N ALA A 28 2.94 0.66 0.22
CA ALA A 28 4.22 0.59 -0.47
C ALA A 28 4.95 1.94 -0.51
N GLU A 29 4.23 3.04 -0.73
CA GLU A 29 4.82 4.38 -0.70
C GLU A 29 5.28 4.77 0.71
N LEU A 30 4.49 4.44 1.73
CA LEU A 30 4.86 4.69 3.12
C LEU A 30 6.06 3.84 3.56
N ALA A 31 6.10 2.56 3.15
CA ALA A 31 7.22 1.66 3.41
C ALA A 31 8.51 2.19 2.77
N ARG A 32 8.43 2.69 1.53
CA ARG A 32 9.56 3.29 0.81
C ARG A 32 10.08 4.55 1.49
N THR A 33 9.19 5.44 1.92
CA THR A 33 9.58 6.69 2.60
C THR A 33 10.18 6.46 3.98
N ARG A 34 9.79 5.38 4.67
CA ARG A 34 10.33 5.01 5.99
C ARG A 34 11.58 4.12 5.92
N SER A 35 11.81 3.42 4.82
CA SER A 35 12.98 2.55 4.64
C SER A 35 14.09 3.32 3.93
N ALA A 36 15.00 3.92 4.70
CA ALA A 36 16.11 4.71 4.16
C ALA A 36 17.15 3.84 3.42
N ASP A 37 17.37 2.60 3.87
CA ASP A 37 18.53 1.81 3.48
C ASP A 37 18.23 0.60 2.58
N ARG A 38 16.95 0.27 2.36
CA ARG A 38 16.57 -0.84 1.48
C ARG A 38 15.25 -0.60 0.78
N ALA A 39 15.11 -1.19 -0.41
CA ALA A 39 13.82 -1.27 -1.08
C ALA A 39 12.86 -2.15 -0.26
N PRO A 40 11.63 -1.70 -0.01
CA PRO A 40 10.64 -2.50 0.72
C PRO A 40 10.27 -3.77 -0.06
N ASP A 41 9.94 -4.82 0.67
CA ASP A 41 9.38 -6.06 0.15
C ASP A 41 7.86 -6.17 0.44
N ALA A 42 7.25 -7.28 0.03
CA ALA A 42 5.80 -7.46 0.20
C ALA A 42 5.40 -7.55 1.68
N ASP A 43 6.26 -8.09 2.54
CA ASP A 43 5.96 -8.24 3.98
C ASP A 43 6.01 -6.88 4.67
N ASP A 44 6.91 -5.99 4.27
CA ASP A 44 6.89 -4.59 4.73
C ASP A 44 5.59 -3.88 4.38
N VAL A 45 5.07 -4.11 3.17
CA VAL A 45 3.80 -3.50 2.72
C VAL A 45 2.62 -4.04 3.50
N ILE A 46 2.57 -5.36 3.75
CA ILE A 46 1.53 -5.98 4.58
C ILE A 46 1.59 -5.42 6.00
N ARG A 47 2.78 -5.36 6.59
CA ARG A 47 2.99 -4.82 7.94
C ARG A 47 2.52 -3.37 8.04
N ILE A 48 2.91 -2.52 7.10
CA ILE A 48 2.48 -1.11 7.07
C ILE A 48 0.96 -0.98 6.91
N ALA A 49 0.36 -1.75 6.00
CA ALA A 49 -1.09 -1.72 5.81
C ALA A 49 -1.83 -2.16 7.10
N MET A 50 -1.30 -3.16 7.79
CA MET A 50 -1.87 -3.59 9.05
C MET A 50 -1.72 -2.53 10.15
N THR A 51 -0.53 -1.94 10.32
CA THR A 51 -0.26 -1.01 11.43
C THR A 51 -0.86 0.37 11.21
N GLU A 52 -0.86 0.87 9.97
CA GLU A 52 -1.26 2.25 9.67
C GLU A 52 -2.68 2.36 9.14
N PHE A 53 -3.16 1.32 8.44
CA PHE A 53 -4.48 1.32 7.79
C PHE A 53 -5.47 0.36 8.43
N ALA A 54 -5.03 -0.45 9.41
CA ALA A 54 -5.84 -1.52 10.02
C ALA A 54 -6.42 -2.49 8.99
N VAL A 55 -5.67 -2.78 7.90
CA VAL A 55 -6.08 -3.69 6.82
C VAL A 55 -5.03 -4.76 6.59
N LEU A 56 -5.48 -6.01 6.56
CA LEU A 56 -4.66 -7.13 6.11
C LEU A 56 -4.80 -7.28 4.60
N LEU A 57 -3.68 -7.09 3.88
CA LEU A 57 -3.63 -7.23 2.42
C LEU A 57 -3.36 -8.67 2.00
N ALA A 58 -3.90 -9.07 0.86
CA ALA A 58 -3.49 -10.29 0.19
C ALA A 58 -2.01 -10.19 -0.25
N PRO A 59 -1.19 -11.24 -0.04
CA PRO A 59 0.24 -11.21 -0.39
C PRO A 59 0.51 -10.87 -1.86
N ARG A 60 -0.37 -11.32 -2.78
CA ARG A 60 -0.26 -11.01 -4.21
C ARG A 60 -0.44 -9.51 -4.48
N THR A 61 -1.37 -8.86 -3.79
CA THR A 61 -1.63 -7.42 -3.94
C THR A 61 -0.47 -6.59 -3.40
N ALA A 62 0.09 -6.98 -2.25
CA ALA A 62 1.29 -6.36 -1.69
C ALA A 62 2.50 -6.48 -2.64
N ALA A 63 2.76 -7.68 -3.17
CA ALA A 63 3.84 -7.90 -4.13
C ALA A 63 3.65 -7.09 -5.42
N ALA A 64 2.41 -6.97 -5.93
CA ALA A 64 2.10 -6.15 -7.08
C ALA A 64 2.39 -4.66 -6.82
N ALA A 65 2.03 -4.14 -5.65
CA ALA A 65 2.30 -2.75 -5.28
C ALA A 65 3.82 -2.46 -5.18
N VAL A 66 4.61 -3.36 -4.58
CA VAL A 66 6.07 -3.25 -4.55
C VAL A 66 6.65 -3.21 -5.97
N ASN A 67 6.22 -4.13 -6.84
CA ASN A 67 6.70 -4.19 -8.21
C ASN A 67 6.33 -2.95 -9.02
N LYS A 68 5.14 -2.38 -8.80
CA LYS A 68 4.73 -1.12 -9.43
C LYS A 68 5.66 0.03 -9.01
N ARG A 69 5.97 0.15 -7.71
CA ARG A 69 6.87 1.18 -7.16
C ARG A 69 8.31 1.07 -7.64
N ARG A 70 8.79 -0.12 -7.98
CA ARG A 70 10.13 -0.30 -8.55
C ARG A 70 10.26 0.22 -9.98
N ARG A 71 9.14 0.40 -10.69
CA ARG A 71 9.10 0.80 -12.11
C ARG A 71 8.81 2.29 -12.33
N THR A 72 8.46 3.03 -11.28
CA THR A 72 8.07 4.45 -11.29
C THR A 72 8.99 5.25 -10.40
#